data_AF-A0A286IIJ7-F1
#
_entry.id   AF-A0A286IIJ7-F1
#
_cell.length_a   1.000
_cell.length_b   1.000
_cell.length_c   1.000
_cell.angle_alpha   90.00
_cell.angle_beta   90.00
_cell.angle_gamma   90.00
#
_symmetry.space_group_name_H-M   'P 1'
#
loop_
_entity.id
_entity.type
_entity.pdbx_description
1 polymer ?
#
loop_
_entity_poly.entity_id
_entity_poly.type
_entity_poly.pdbx_seq_one_letter_code
_entity_poly.pdbx_strand_id
1 'polypeptide(L)'
;MSVSRHKDDTIYKVVDKPASFPGGNTELYKFIGSNFKYPLEAKRTNFSGRVFLKFVVEKDGTVSNIENIQSIGFGIDEEAIRVIKLIPKWEAAE
;
A
#
# COMPACT_ATOMS: atom_id res chain seq x y z
N MET A 1 -34.67 7.89 19.45
CA MET A 1 -34.33 6.99 18.33
C MET A 1 -33.15 7.59 17.56
N SER A 2 -31.96 7.01 17.68
CA SER A 2 -30.87 7.22 16.72
C SER A 2 -30.02 5.96 16.76
N VAL A 3 -30.24 5.08 15.79
CA VAL A 3 -29.44 3.86 15.60
C VAL A 3 -28.15 4.30 14.92
N SER A 4 -27.08 4.46 15.69
CA SER A 4 -25.74 4.66 15.14
C SER A 4 -25.27 3.33 14.55
N ARG A 5 -25.19 3.30 13.22
CA ARG A 5 -24.79 2.18 12.38
C ARG A 5 -23.32 1.82 12.68
N HIS A 6 -23.08 0.81 13.52
CA HIS A 6 -21.76 0.20 13.63
C HIS A 6 -21.43 -0.50 12.31
N LYS A 7 -20.39 -0.03 11.62
CA LYS A 7 -19.84 -0.67 10.43
C LYS A 7 -18.65 -1.50 10.92
N ASP A 8 -18.75 -2.81 10.83
CA ASP A 8 -17.74 -3.79 11.27
C ASP A 8 -16.33 -3.47 10.74
N ASP A 9 -15.49 -2.87 11.59
CA ASP A 9 -14.08 -2.55 11.34
C ASP A 9 -13.17 -3.72 11.73
N THR A 10 -13.57 -4.96 11.39
CA THR A 10 -12.75 -6.13 11.70
C THR A 10 -11.77 -6.38 10.57
N ILE A 11 -10.48 -6.16 10.82
CA ILE A 11 -9.41 -6.49 9.87
C ILE A 11 -9.18 -8.00 9.88
N TYR A 12 -9.54 -8.67 8.79
CA TYR A 12 -9.31 -10.10 8.61
C TYR A 12 -7.85 -10.34 8.18
N LYS A 13 -7.10 -11.09 9.00
CA LYS A 13 -5.71 -11.47 8.69
C LYS A 13 -5.59 -12.83 7.98
N VAL A 14 -6.62 -13.67 8.11
CA VAL A 14 -6.72 -14.98 7.47
C VAL A 14 -8.03 -14.98 6.70
N VAL A 15 -7.91 -15.11 5.38
CA VAL A 15 -9.00 -15.07 4.39
C VAL A 15 -8.78 -16.22 3.41
N ASP A 16 -9.85 -16.70 2.79
CA ASP A 16 -9.78 -17.85 1.86
C ASP A 16 -9.06 -17.42 0.57
N LYS A 17 -9.30 -16.19 0.11
CA LYS A 17 -8.55 -15.52 -0.94
C LYS A 17 -7.98 -14.20 -0.44
N PRO A 18 -6.64 -13.99 -0.49
CA PRO A 18 -6.05 -12.71 -0.17
C PRO A 18 -6.41 -11.65 -1.21
N ALA A 19 -6.38 -10.38 -0.80
CA ALA A 19 -6.52 -9.28 -1.74
C ALA A 19 -5.37 -9.32 -2.77
N SER A 20 -5.71 -9.12 -4.04
CA SER A 20 -4.75 -9.20 -5.15
C SER A 20 -4.81 -7.94 -6.00
N PHE A 21 -3.66 -7.54 -6.54
CA PHE A 21 -3.61 -6.47 -7.52
C PHE A 21 -4.23 -6.95 -8.85
N PRO A 22 -4.98 -6.11 -9.59
CA PRO A 22 -5.50 -6.48 -10.91
C PRO A 22 -4.34 -6.84 -11.85
N GLY A 23 -4.35 -8.05 -12.39
CA GLY A 23 -3.23 -8.59 -13.18
C GLY A 23 -2.10 -9.23 -12.36
N GLY A 24 -2.29 -9.35 -11.05
CA GLY A 24 -1.39 -10.04 -10.12
C GLY A 24 -0.13 -9.26 -9.77
N ASN A 25 0.79 -9.96 -9.08
CA ASN A 25 2.02 -9.36 -8.55
C ASN A 25 2.92 -8.74 -9.63
N THR A 26 2.93 -9.30 -10.84
CA THR A 26 3.75 -8.78 -11.95
C THR A 26 3.33 -7.36 -12.35
N GLU A 27 2.03 -7.12 -12.48
CA GLU A 27 1.50 -5.79 -12.83
C GLU A 27 1.66 -4.82 -11.67
N LEU A 28 1.55 -5.30 -10.42
CA LEU A 28 1.88 -4.52 -9.23
C LEU A 28 3.32 -4.01 -9.28
N TYR A 29 4.30 -4.89 -9.53
CA TYR A 29 5.71 -4.50 -9.59
C TYR A 29 5.99 -3.54 -10.75
N LYS A 30 5.36 -3.74 -11.92
CA LYS A 30 5.48 -2.80 -13.05
C LYS A 30 4.87 -1.44 -12.72
N PHE A 31 3.71 -1.42 -12.09
CA PHE A 31 3.05 -0.19 -11.69
C PHE A 31 3.92 0.59 -10.70
N ILE A 32 4.44 -0.09 -9.67
CA ILE A 32 5.35 0.52 -8.70
C ILE A 32 6.58 1.04 -9.43
N GLY A 33 7.28 0.21 -10.23
CA GLY A 33 8.49 0.62 -10.94
C GLY A 33 8.29 1.81 -11.89
N SER A 34 7.12 1.89 -12.53
CA SER A 34 6.79 2.98 -13.46
C SER A 34 6.41 4.29 -12.75
N ASN A 35 5.84 4.19 -11.55
CA ASN A 35 5.36 5.35 -10.79
C ASN A 35 6.32 5.82 -9.70
N PHE A 36 7.26 4.97 -9.28
CA PHE A 36 8.19 5.22 -8.19
C PHE A 36 9.33 6.14 -8.65
N LYS A 37 9.37 7.34 -8.06
CA LYS A 37 10.39 8.35 -8.33
C LYS A 37 11.41 8.34 -7.22
N TYR A 38 12.57 7.76 -7.52
CA TYR A 38 13.65 7.70 -6.56
C TYR A 38 14.06 9.12 -6.08
N PRO A 39 13.92 9.43 -4.78
CA PRO A 39 14.14 10.76 -4.22
C PRO A 39 15.56 11.28 -4.47
N LEU A 40 15.70 12.60 -4.68
CA LEU A 40 16.99 13.23 -4.94
C LEU A 40 17.98 13.04 -3.78
N GLU A 41 17.50 13.11 -2.53
CA GLU A 41 18.33 12.90 -1.34
C GLU A 41 18.94 11.50 -1.32
N ALA A 42 18.13 10.47 -1.57
CA ALA A 42 18.62 9.09 -1.64
C ALA A 42 19.59 8.88 -2.83
N LYS A 43 19.37 9.54 -3.98
CA LYS A 43 20.30 9.47 -5.12
C LYS A 43 21.64 10.09 -4.77
N ARG A 44 21.63 11.26 -4.14
CA ARG A 44 22.85 12.01 -3.80
C ARG A 44 23.74 11.25 -2.83
N THR A 45 23.13 10.50 -1.91
CA THR A 45 23.85 9.70 -0.91
C THR A 45 24.13 8.26 -1.36
N ASN A 46 23.76 7.90 -2.60
CA ASN A 46 23.79 6.51 -3.09
C ASN A 46 23.11 5.51 -2.16
N PHE A 47 22.16 5.99 -1.33
CA PHE A 47 21.54 5.19 -0.30
C PHE A 47 20.52 4.25 -0.91
N SER A 48 20.70 2.94 -0.75
CA SER A 48 19.77 1.89 -1.19
C SER A 48 19.26 1.13 0.03
N GLY A 49 17.95 0.89 0.10
CA GLY A 49 17.34 0.18 1.21
C GLY A 49 16.03 -0.48 0.84
N ARG A 50 15.45 -1.21 1.80
CA ARG A 50 14.13 -1.83 1.66
C ARG A 50 13.15 -1.10 2.56
N VAL A 51 11.98 -0.75 2.02
CA VAL A 51 10.87 -0.17 2.79
C VAL A 51 9.82 -1.24 2.99
N PHE A 52 9.37 -1.40 4.22
CA PHE A 52 8.26 -2.29 4.57
C PHE A 52 7.03 -1.45 4.86
N LEU A 53 6.04 -1.51 3.97
CA LEU A 53 4.76 -0.86 4.16
C LEU A 53 3.70 -1.88 4.55
N LYS A 54 2.81 -1.46 5.44
CA LYS A 54 1.59 -2.16 5.80
C LYS A 54 0.41 -1.28 5.40
N PHE A 55 -0.59 -1.86 4.79
CA PHE A 55 -1.82 -1.16 4.46
C PHE A 55 -2.99 -2.13 4.52
N VAL A 56 -4.20 -1.60 4.60
CA VAL A 56 -5.44 -2.38 4.59
C VAL A 56 -6.07 -2.23 3.22
N VAL A 57 -6.49 -3.35 2.64
CA VAL A 57 -7.34 -3.34 1.43
C VAL A 57 -8.78 -3.43 1.90
N GLU A 58 -9.55 -2.39 1.60
CA GLU A 58 -10.97 -2.29 1.88
C GLU A 58 -11.79 -3.19 0.95
N LYS A 59 -13.03 -3.48 1.34
CA LYS A 59 -13.96 -4.32 0.54
C LYS A 59 -14.28 -3.74 -0.84
N ASP A 60 -14.09 -2.43 -1.03
CA ASP A 60 -14.29 -1.75 -2.31
C ASP A 60 -13.02 -1.72 -3.20
N GLY A 61 -11.95 -2.39 -2.74
CA GLY A 61 -10.66 -2.45 -3.41
C GLY A 61 -9.77 -1.24 -3.15
N THR A 62 -10.20 -0.25 -2.36
CA THR A 62 -9.36 0.88 -2.01
C THR A 62 -8.33 0.49 -0.94
N VAL A 63 -7.20 1.20 -0.92
CA VAL A 63 -6.19 1.02 0.12
C VAL A 63 -6.35 2.10 1.18
N SER A 64 -6.38 1.68 2.44
CA SER A 64 -6.49 2.55 3.61
C SER A 64 -5.39 2.19 4.62
N ASN A 65 -5.30 3.01 5.67
CA ASN A 65 -4.44 2.75 6.83
C ASN A 65 -2.98 2.38 6.47
N ILE A 66 -2.37 3.18 5.59
CA ILE A 66 -1.00 2.97 5.11
C ILE A 66 -0.02 3.38 6.22
N GLU A 67 0.64 2.39 6.79
CA GLU A 67 1.66 2.53 7.83
C GLU A 67 3.02 2.11 7.28
N ASN A 68 4.06 2.87 7.60
CA ASN A 68 5.43 2.44 7.36
C ASN A 68 5.94 1.67 8.57
N ILE A 69 6.26 0.39 8.38
CA ILE A 69 6.79 -0.49 9.44
C ILE A 69 8.24 -0.12 9.76
N GLN A 70 9.00 0.26 8.73
CA GLN A 70 10.42 0.57 8.86
C GLN A 70 10.78 1.73 7.94
N SER A 71 10.88 2.93 8.51
CA SER A 71 11.43 4.07 7.77
C SER A 71 12.93 3.97 7.70
N ILE A 72 13.43 4.09 6.47
CA ILE A 72 14.85 4.13 6.14
C ILE A 72 15.32 5.57 5.91
N GLY A 73 14.41 6.55 5.95
CA GLY A 73 14.68 7.96 5.68
C GLY A 73 14.92 8.27 4.19
N PHE A 74 15.55 9.43 3.93
CA PHE A 74 15.90 9.93 2.60
C PHE A 74 14.71 10.16 1.64
N GLY A 75 13.49 10.26 2.18
CA GLY A 75 12.25 10.49 1.41
C GLY A 75 11.75 9.27 0.64
N ILE A 76 12.37 8.10 0.80
CA ILE A 76 11.98 6.86 0.09
C ILE A 76 10.63 6.36 0.62
N ASP A 77 10.40 6.53 1.91
CA ASP A 77 9.16 6.19 2.59
C ASP A 77 7.98 7.04 2.13
N GLU A 78 8.17 8.36 2.06
CA GLU A 78 7.13 9.28 1.57
C GLU A 78 6.74 8.95 0.12
N GLU A 79 7.74 8.68 -0.72
CA GLU A 79 7.52 8.30 -2.10
C GLU A 79 6.81 6.93 -2.21
N ALA A 80 7.20 5.96 -1.39
CA ALA A 80 6.55 4.65 -1.36
C ALA A 80 5.07 4.79 -0.97
N ILE A 81 4.76 5.58 0.06
CA ILE A 81 3.38 5.87 0.48
C ILE A 81 2.60 6.55 -0.66
N ARG A 82 3.21 7.51 -1.37
CA ARG A 82 2.60 8.20 -2.52
C ARG A 82 2.22 7.21 -3.63
N VAL A 83 3.10 6.27 -3.96
CA VAL A 83 2.85 5.25 -4.99
C VAL A 83 1.73 4.30 -4.58
N ILE A 84 1.70 3.85 -3.33
CA ILE A 84 0.61 3.02 -2.81
C ILE A 84 -0.73 3.76 -2.83
N LYS A 85 -0.76 5.08 -2.58
CA LYS A 85 -1.98 5.89 -2.70
C LYS A 85 -2.48 6.04 -4.14
N LEU A 86 -1.60 5.90 -5.13
CA LEU A 86 -1.94 6.00 -6.56
C LEU A 86 -2.35 4.67 -7.18
N ILE A 87 -2.20 3.59 -6.43
CA ILE A 87 -2.45 2.25 -6.92
C ILE A 87 -3.94 2.13 -7.32
N PRO A 88 -4.25 1.48 -8.45
CA PRO A 88 -5.63 1.21 -8.82
C PRO A 88 -6.31 0.28 -7.80
N LYS A 89 -7.64 0.22 -7.87
CA LYS A 89 -8.42 -0.63 -6.97
C LYS A 89 -7.94 -2.08 -7.02
N TRP A 90 -7.68 -2.64 -5.84
CA TRP A 90 -7.35 -4.03 -5.65
C TRP A 90 -8.59 -4.89 -5.76
N GLU A 91 -8.40 -6.16 -6.12
CA GLU A 91 -9.40 -7.18 -5.94
C GLU A 91 -9.46 -7.50 -4.44
N ALA A 92 -10.63 -7.31 -3.83
CA ALA A 92 -10.82 -7.52 -2.41
C ALA A 92 -10.63 -8.99 -2.03
N ALA A 93 -10.22 -9.21 -0.78
CA ALA A 93 -10.17 -10.55 -0.21
C ALA A 93 -11.57 -11.17 -0.09
N GLU A 94 -11.66 -12.49 -0.32
CA GLU A 94 -12.89 -13.30 -0.21
C GLU A 94 -12.75 -14.36 0.90
#